data_AF-A0A318TU51-F1
#
_entry.id   AF-A0A318TU51-F1
#
_cell.length_a   1.000
_cell.length_b   1.000
_cell.length_c   1.000
_cell.angle_alpha   90.00
_cell.angle_beta   90.00
_cell.angle_gamma   90.00
#
_symmetry.space_group_name_H-M   'P 1'
#
loop_
_entity.id
_entity.type
_entity.pdbx_description
1 polymer ?
#
loop_
_entity_poly.entity_id
_entity_poly.type
_entity_poly.pdbx_seq_one_letter_code
_entity_poly.pdbx_strand_id
1 'polypeptide(L)'
;MRKYNFVILLLIGFLIMSSSQMTEAKTNTNQQIPFLEQLLAHSLKHEEIGSIKIENDSGQQQIFSINDGFQERVLRKVTYWLNNSSLVDETMEVSLKKPSNKMTLKMASDDVITIEPAYTCNIDNMHRTCTAKDGELIVSDKSKKIQIKSQSLYDWLLVGWRKEVDGLTKEELLEEALYTRYLNELDPSYAEYFMCPKIKIEPIDGDPRRHIVFASALNYSGHHGGDFNRLTFSVSDSNLTGLHVTNVKIEEHISEEESEKQCRTFD
;
A
#
# COMPACT_ATOMS: atom_id res chain seq x y z
N MET A 1 53.78 24.64 -49.50
CA MET A 1 53.85 24.32 -48.06
C MET A 1 52.52 23.68 -47.69
N ARG A 2 52.42 22.36 -47.45
CA ARG A 2 52.65 21.66 -46.15
C ARG A 2 51.84 22.34 -45.02
N LYS A 3 50.94 21.72 -44.25
CA LYS A 3 50.54 20.32 -43.97
C LYS A 3 49.16 20.39 -43.30
N TYR A 4 48.15 19.68 -43.79
CA TYR A 4 46.98 19.27 -42.98
C TYR A 4 46.69 17.82 -43.31
N ASN A 5 47.34 16.91 -42.58
CA ASN A 5 47.11 15.47 -42.61
C ASN A 5 47.81 14.91 -41.38
N PHE A 6 47.21 14.98 -40.18
CA PHE A 6 47.69 14.20 -39.02
C PHE A 6 46.72 14.10 -37.82
N VAL A 7 45.41 14.36 -37.97
CA VAL A 7 44.48 14.28 -36.81
C VAL A 7 43.43 13.17 -36.93
N ILE A 8 43.27 12.53 -38.10
CA ILE A 8 42.22 11.51 -38.30
C ILE A 8 42.67 10.07 -37.93
N LEU A 9 43.97 9.85 -37.68
CA LEU A 9 44.50 8.51 -37.35
C LEU A 9 44.54 8.17 -35.84
N LEU A 10 44.22 9.12 -34.96
CA LEU A 10 44.19 8.89 -33.50
C LEU A 10 42.81 8.44 -32.97
N LEU A 11 41.75 8.54 -33.79
CA LEU A 11 40.38 8.16 -33.40
C LEU A 11 40.02 6.70 -33.71
N ILE A 12 40.80 6.00 -34.53
CA ILE A 12 40.56 4.58 -34.88
C ILE A 12 41.38 3.62 -33.99
N GLY A 13 42.48 4.10 -33.39
CA GLY A 13 43.28 3.32 -32.44
C GLY A 13 42.66 3.17 -31.04
N PHE A 14 41.71 4.04 -30.66
CA PHE A 14 41.01 3.97 -29.38
C PHE A 14 39.77 3.06 -29.39
N LEU A 15 39.35 2.55 -30.55
CA LEU A 15 38.19 1.66 -30.70
C LEU A 15 38.56 0.17 -30.74
N ILE A 16 39.84 -0.21 -30.60
CA ILE A 16 40.30 -1.61 -30.67
C ILE A 16 40.99 -2.07 -29.36
N MET A 17 40.92 -1.26 -28.29
CA MET A 17 41.52 -1.57 -26.98
C MET A 17 40.53 -1.45 -25.81
N SER A 18 39.25 -1.76 -26.05
CA SER A 18 38.25 -1.95 -24.99
C SER A 18 37.54 -3.30 -25.06
N SER A 19 38.15 -4.27 -25.76
CA SER A 19 37.70 -5.67 -25.81
C SER A 19 38.59 -6.57 -24.97
N SER A 20 38.67 -6.31 -23.66
CA SER A 20 39.14 -7.28 -22.66
C SER A 20 39.08 -6.68 -21.25
N GLN A 21 37.88 -6.37 -20.78
CA GLN A 21 37.57 -6.53 -19.36
C GLN A 21 36.28 -7.34 -19.30
N MET A 22 36.44 -8.66 -19.40
CA MET A 22 35.60 -9.59 -18.65
C MET A 22 35.80 -9.26 -17.17
N THR A 23 35.08 -8.28 -16.66
CA THR A 23 34.61 -8.35 -15.29
C THR A 23 33.49 -9.35 -15.31
N GLU A 24 33.78 -10.55 -14.80
CA GLU A 24 32.78 -11.42 -14.19
C GLU A 24 31.80 -10.54 -13.43
N ALA A 25 30.62 -10.34 -14.01
CA ALA A 25 29.47 -9.97 -13.23
C ALA A 25 29.27 -11.14 -12.27
N LYS A 26 29.80 -10.98 -11.05
CA LYS A 26 29.34 -11.73 -9.89
C LYS A 26 27.82 -11.56 -9.88
N THR A 27 27.13 -12.58 -10.37
CA THR A 27 25.75 -12.86 -10.04
C THR A 27 25.70 -13.01 -8.52
N ASN A 28 25.57 -11.88 -7.82
CA ASN A 28 24.81 -11.84 -6.59
C ASN A 28 23.36 -12.06 -7.02
N THR A 29 23.02 -13.30 -7.34
CA THR A 29 21.70 -13.81 -7.04
C THR A 29 21.53 -13.59 -5.55
N ASN A 30 20.94 -12.45 -5.17
CA ASN A 30 20.21 -12.33 -3.92
C ASN A 30 19.31 -13.56 -3.89
N GLN A 31 19.71 -14.56 -3.10
CA GLN A 31 18.97 -15.78 -2.96
C GLN A 31 17.69 -15.38 -2.25
N GLN A 32 16.65 -15.08 -3.02
CA GLN A 32 15.39 -14.64 -2.48
C GLN A 32 14.85 -15.78 -1.62
N ILE A 33 14.71 -15.51 -0.32
CA ILE A 33 14.29 -16.51 0.65
C ILE A 33 12.87 -16.95 0.23
N PRO A 34 12.61 -18.25 0.08
CA PRO A 34 11.29 -18.76 -0.29
C PRO A 34 10.19 -18.21 0.62
N PHE A 35 9.02 -17.92 0.05
CA PHE A 35 7.90 -17.30 0.78
C PHE A 35 7.56 -18.05 2.08
N LEU A 36 7.44 -19.39 2.02
CA LEU A 36 7.11 -20.17 3.22
C LEU A 36 8.19 -20.07 4.29
N GLU A 37 9.47 -19.95 3.92
CA GLU A 37 10.56 -19.80 4.89
C GLU A 37 10.47 -18.42 5.58
N GLN A 38 10.14 -17.37 4.83
CA GLN A 38 9.92 -16.04 5.40
C GLN A 38 8.68 -16.00 6.32
N LEU A 39 7.59 -16.66 5.91
CA LEU A 39 6.37 -16.75 6.71
C LEU A 39 6.64 -17.45 8.05
N LEU A 40 7.36 -18.56 8.03
CA LEU A 40 7.76 -19.30 9.22
C LEU A 40 8.74 -18.53 10.12
N ALA A 41 9.56 -17.67 9.52
CA ALA A 41 10.45 -16.77 10.24
C ALA A 41 9.77 -15.46 10.69
N HIS A 42 8.47 -15.28 10.41
CA HIS A 42 7.71 -14.06 10.69
C HIS A 42 8.36 -12.80 10.08
N SER A 43 9.00 -12.94 8.93
CA SER A 43 9.85 -11.92 8.31
C SER A 43 9.35 -11.45 6.95
N LEU A 44 8.10 -11.74 6.59
CA LEU A 44 7.54 -11.27 5.32
C LEU A 44 7.50 -9.75 5.29
N LYS A 45 7.91 -9.18 4.16
CA LYS A 45 7.85 -7.74 3.90
C LYS A 45 6.75 -7.47 2.90
N HIS A 46 5.91 -6.44 3.14
CA HIS A 46 4.78 -6.17 2.25
C HIS A 46 5.25 -5.67 0.88
N GLU A 47 6.44 -5.08 0.80
CA GLU A 47 7.07 -4.65 -0.45
C GLU A 47 7.41 -5.83 -1.38
N GLU A 48 7.50 -7.05 -0.84
CA GLU A 48 7.71 -8.26 -1.62
C GLU A 48 6.41 -8.81 -2.23
N ILE A 49 5.25 -8.26 -1.87
CA ILE A 49 3.95 -8.62 -2.43
C ILE A 49 3.57 -7.58 -3.48
N GLY A 50 3.52 -7.98 -4.75
CA GLY A 50 3.12 -7.09 -5.85
C GLY A 50 1.61 -6.84 -5.89
N SER A 51 0.81 -7.87 -5.62
CA SER A 51 -0.65 -7.72 -5.56
C SER A 51 -1.34 -8.84 -4.79
N ILE A 52 -2.54 -8.56 -4.27
CA ILE A 52 -3.45 -9.52 -3.65
C ILE A 52 -4.72 -9.60 -4.50
N LYS A 53 -5.03 -10.78 -5.02
CA LYS A 53 -6.32 -11.05 -5.68
C LYS A 53 -7.20 -11.89 -4.76
N ILE A 54 -8.43 -11.45 -4.54
CA ILE A 54 -9.48 -12.24 -3.90
C ILE A 54 -10.46 -12.72 -4.96
N GLU A 55 -10.90 -13.98 -4.85
CA GLU A 55 -11.92 -14.58 -5.72
C GLU A 55 -12.82 -15.49 -4.87
N ASN A 56 -14.13 -15.41 -5.06
CA ASN A 56 -15.09 -16.27 -4.38
C ASN A 56 -15.83 -17.23 -5.33
N ASP A 57 -16.55 -18.19 -4.76
CA ASP A 57 -17.32 -19.19 -5.49
C ASP A 57 -18.44 -18.62 -6.39
N SER A 58 -18.86 -17.39 -6.10
CA SER A 58 -19.85 -16.61 -6.86
C SER A 58 -19.23 -15.85 -8.05
N GLY A 59 -17.90 -15.94 -8.24
CA GLY A 59 -17.17 -15.27 -9.31
C GLY A 59 -16.87 -13.79 -9.07
N GLN A 60 -17.15 -13.28 -7.87
CA GLN A 60 -16.71 -11.93 -7.48
C GLN A 60 -15.19 -11.93 -7.28
N GLN A 61 -14.54 -10.88 -7.75
CA GLN A 61 -13.11 -10.70 -7.62
C GLN A 61 -12.75 -9.26 -7.28
N GLN A 62 -11.70 -9.07 -6.49
CA GLN A 62 -11.09 -7.77 -6.22
C GLN A 62 -9.56 -7.94 -6.22
N ILE A 63 -8.85 -6.92 -6.72
CA ILE A 63 -7.39 -6.91 -6.79
C ILE A 63 -6.90 -5.68 -6.03
N PHE A 64 -5.99 -5.91 -5.10
CA PHE A 64 -5.25 -4.88 -4.36
C PHE A 64 -3.80 -4.86 -4.87
N SER A 65 -3.31 -3.73 -5.34
CA SER A 65 -1.97 -3.60 -5.95
C SER A 65 -1.07 -2.68 -5.13
N ILE A 66 0.22 -3.01 -5.04
CA ILE A 66 1.21 -2.14 -4.38
C ILE A 66 1.38 -0.79 -5.11
N ASN A 67 1.13 -0.77 -6.42
CA ASN A 67 1.37 0.41 -7.25
C ASN A 67 0.24 1.46 -7.21
N ASP A 68 -0.87 1.17 -6.53
CA ASP A 68 -2.02 2.08 -6.45
C ASP A 68 -1.89 3.10 -5.32
N GLY A 69 -0.87 2.97 -4.44
CA GLY A 69 -0.61 3.85 -3.29
C GLY A 69 -1.66 3.73 -2.16
N PHE A 70 -2.94 3.66 -2.49
CA PHE A 70 -4.05 3.50 -1.56
C PHE A 70 -4.23 2.06 -1.10
N GLN A 71 -4.07 1.10 -2.02
CA GLN A 71 -4.26 -0.32 -1.74
C GLN A 71 -3.05 -0.95 -1.04
N GLU A 72 -1.91 -0.24 -0.93
CA GLU A 72 -0.74 -0.70 -0.16
C GLU A 72 -1.10 -1.02 1.31
N ARG A 73 -2.04 -0.27 1.90
CA ARG A 73 -2.52 -0.53 3.27
C ARG A 73 -3.08 -1.94 3.44
N VAL A 74 -3.74 -2.48 2.41
CA VAL A 74 -4.30 -3.84 2.42
C VAL A 74 -3.16 -4.86 2.40
N LEU A 75 -2.11 -4.61 1.60
CA LEU A 75 -0.93 -5.46 1.54
C LEU A 75 -0.20 -5.48 2.89
N ARG A 76 0.01 -4.32 3.52
CA ARG A 76 0.59 -4.21 4.87
C ARG A 76 -0.21 -4.99 5.91
N LYS A 77 -1.53 -4.81 5.90
CA LYS A 77 -2.47 -5.48 6.82
C LYS A 77 -2.43 -7.01 6.67
N VAL A 78 -2.50 -7.52 5.45
CA VAL A 78 -2.42 -8.96 5.17
C VAL A 78 -1.05 -9.51 5.56
N THR A 79 0.03 -8.81 5.23
CA THR A 79 1.40 -9.20 5.61
C THR A 79 1.55 -9.27 7.13
N TYR A 80 1.03 -8.28 7.85
CA TYR A 80 1.02 -8.26 9.30
C TYR A 80 0.31 -9.49 9.87
N TRP A 81 -0.88 -9.84 9.37
CA TRP A 81 -1.61 -11.01 9.87
C TRP A 81 -0.95 -12.35 9.52
N LEU A 82 -0.24 -12.42 8.39
CA LEU A 82 0.56 -13.58 8.02
C LEU A 82 1.74 -13.76 8.97
N ASN A 83 2.50 -12.68 9.20
CA ASN A 83 3.61 -12.68 10.15
C ASN A 83 3.16 -12.89 11.60
N ASN A 84 1.92 -12.61 11.97
CA ASN A 84 1.40 -12.87 13.31
C ASN A 84 0.54 -14.14 13.39
N SER A 85 0.54 -14.97 12.34
CA SER A 85 -0.13 -16.26 12.35
C SER A 85 0.69 -17.32 13.08
N SER A 86 0.02 -18.34 13.64
CA SER A 86 0.69 -19.49 14.25
C SER A 86 0.54 -20.72 13.37
N LEU A 87 1.53 -21.60 13.36
CA LEU A 87 1.40 -22.92 12.72
C LEU A 87 0.36 -23.78 13.44
N VAL A 88 -0.28 -24.67 12.68
CA VAL A 88 -1.15 -25.73 13.21
C VAL A 88 -0.43 -27.07 13.00
N ASP A 89 -0.12 -27.77 14.09
CA ASP A 89 0.65 -29.03 14.09
C ASP A 89 -0.16 -30.26 13.63
N GLU A 90 -1.46 -30.12 13.40
CA GLU A 90 -2.34 -31.21 12.99
C GLU A 90 -2.07 -31.67 11.54
N THR A 91 -2.37 -32.94 11.25
CA THR A 91 -2.35 -33.47 9.87
C THR A 91 -3.14 -32.55 8.95
N MET A 92 -2.47 -32.00 7.93
CA MET A 92 -3.06 -31.11 6.94
C MET A 92 -4.35 -31.69 6.37
N GLU A 93 -5.48 -31.08 6.72
CA GLU A 93 -6.78 -31.46 6.16
C GLU A 93 -7.03 -30.82 4.79
N VAL A 94 -7.98 -31.42 4.08
CA VAL A 94 -8.06 -31.42 2.62
C VAL A 94 -8.43 -30.05 2.05
N SER A 95 -7.58 -29.54 1.15
CA SER A 95 -7.91 -28.46 0.21
C SER A 95 -9.11 -28.83 -0.66
N LEU A 96 -10.16 -27.99 -0.65
CA LEU A 96 -11.32 -28.17 -1.53
C LEU A 96 -10.96 -27.82 -2.98
N LYS A 97 -11.51 -28.54 -3.96
CA LYS A 97 -11.36 -28.18 -5.39
C LYS A 97 -11.92 -26.78 -5.71
N LYS A 98 -12.87 -26.31 -4.92
CA LYS A 98 -13.49 -24.98 -5.01
C LYS A 98 -13.74 -24.46 -3.59
N PRO A 99 -12.76 -23.79 -2.95
CA PRO A 99 -13.01 -23.11 -1.69
C PRO A 99 -14.00 -21.95 -1.88
N SER A 100 -14.71 -21.56 -0.83
CA SER A 100 -15.71 -20.48 -0.91
C SER A 100 -15.07 -19.11 -1.18
N ASN A 101 -13.90 -18.87 -0.61
CA ASN A 101 -13.06 -17.70 -0.88
C ASN A 101 -11.61 -18.16 -1.04
N LYS A 102 -10.92 -17.59 -2.02
CA LYS A 102 -9.51 -17.83 -2.31
C LYS A 102 -8.79 -16.50 -2.44
N MET A 103 -7.69 -16.35 -1.71
CA MET A 103 -6.73 -15.27 -1.88
C MET A 103 -5.53 -15.76 -2.66
N THR A 104 -5.03 -14.94 -3.57
CA THR A 104 -3.82 -15.18 -4.34
C THR A 104 -2.88 -14.00 -4.12
N LEU A 105 -1.69 -14.25 -3.57
CA LEU A 105 -0.62 -13.27 -3.49
C LEU A 105 0.27 -13.45 -4.71
N LYS A 106 0.45 -12.39 -5.50
CA LYS A 106 1.49 -12.33 -6.52
C LYS A 106 2.69 -11.64 -5.91
N MET A 107 3.78 -12.37 -5.73
CA MET A 107 5.03 -11.84 -5.20
C MET A 107 5.75 -10.98 -6.24
N ALA A 108 6.64 -10.10 -5.80
CA ALA A 108 7.53 -9.32 -6.67
C ALA A 108 8.48 -10.23 -7.47
N SER A 109 8.75 -11.45 -7.00
CA SER A 109 9.47 -12.51 -7.71
C SER A 109 8.66 -13.19 -8.82
N ASP A 110 7.41 -12.76 -9.05
CA ASP A 110 6.39 -13.45 -9.86
C ASP A 110 5.94 -14.82 -9.30
N ASP A 111 6.42 -15.23 -8.11
CA ASP A 111 5.84 -16.39 -7.41
C ASP A 111 4.38 -16.14 -7.03
N VAL A 112 3.58 -17.21 -7.02
CA VAL A 112 2.14 -17.15 -6.75
C VAL A 112 1.82 -18.01 -5.54
N ILE A 113 1.34 -17.37 -4.48
CA ILE A 113 0.93 -18.01 -3.24
C ILE A 113 -0.60 -18.04 -3.18
N THR A 114 -1.17 -19.18 -2.83
CA THR A 114 -2.62 -19.32 -2.61
C THR A 114 -2.91 -19.47 -1.13
N ILE A 115 -3.90 -18.72 -0.64
CA ILE A 115 -4.41 -18.81 0.73
C ILE A 115 -5.91 -19.07 0.68
N GLU A 116 -6.36 -20.10 1.36
CA GLU A 116 -7.76 -20.54 1.40
C GLU A 116 -8.15 -21.01 2.80
N PRO A 117 -9.44 -20.99 3.18
CA PRO A 117 -9.88 -21.58 4.44
C PRO A 117 -9.49 -23.05 4.56
N ALA A 118 -9.12 -23.49 5.76
CA ALA A 118 -9.00 -24.90 6.07
C ALA A 118 -10.40 -25.52 6.26
N TYR A 119 -10.56 -26.80 5.92
CA TYR A 119 -11.84 -27.51 6.04
C TYR A 119 -11.67 -28.88 6.69
N THR A 120 -12.59 -29.22 7.59
CA THR A 120 -12.79 -30.60 8.06
C THR A 120 -13.86 -31.27 7.24
N CYS A 121 -13.52 -32.42 6.65
CA CYS A 121 -14.41 -33.15 5.77
C CYS A 121 -14.75 -34.52 6.36
N ASN A 122 -16.03 -34.74 6.63
CA ASN A 122 -16.55 -36.04 7.04
C ASN A 122 -17.23 -36.73 5.85
N ILE A 123 -16.97 -38.02 5.69
CA ILE A 123 -17.64 -38.86 4.70
C ILE A 123 -18.62 -39.76 5.46
N ASP A 124 -19.91 -39.52 5.26
CA ASP A 124 -20.98 -40.38 5.77
C ASP A 124 -21.82 -40.89 4.59
N ASN A 125 -22.04 -42.20 4.50
CA ASN A 125 -22.87 -42.84 3.47
C ASN A 125 -22.60 -42.32 2.02
N MET A 126 -21.33 -42.19 1.63
CA MET A 126 -20.88 -41.64 0.32
C MET A 126 -21.18 -40.15 0.09
N HIS A 127 -21.68 -39.42 1.08
CA HIS A 127 -21.77 -37.96 1.07
C HIS A 127 -20.59 -37.37 1.84
N ARG A 128 -19.86 -36.47 1.16
CA ARG A 128 -18.76 -35.71 1.75
C ARG A 128 -19.29 -34.35 2.17
N THR A 129 -19.32 -34.11 3.48
CA THR A 129 -19.67 -32.80 4.06
C THR A 129 -18.39 -32.16 4.58
N CYS A 130 -18.11 -30.94 4.13
CA CYS A 130 -16.93 -30.19 4.55
C CYS A 130 -17.36 -28.91 5.26
N THR A 131 -16.78 -28.66 6.43
CA THR A 131 -17.04 -27.47 7.25
C THR A 131 -15.74 -26.71 7.41
N ALA A 132 -15.78 -25.38 7.22
CA ALA A 132 -14.60 -24.55 7.41
C ALA A 132 -14.14 -24.59 8.88
N LYS A 133 -12.84 -24.72 9.11
CA LYS A 133 -12.24 -24.57 10.44
C LYS A 133 -12.08 -23.08 10.72
N ASP A 134 -12.75 -22.61 11.77
CA ASP A 134 -12.74 -21.20 12.13
C ASP A 134 -11.33 -20.71 12.47
N GLY A 135 -10.94 -19.58 11.86
CA GLY A 135 -9.63 -18.96 12.04
C GLY A 135 -8.44 -19.71 11.41
N GLU A 136 -8.66 -20.82 10.72
CA GLU A 136 -7.59 -21.64 10.12
C GLU A 136 -7.54 -21.54 8.60
N LEU A 137 -6.33 -21.43 8.07
CA LEU A 137 -6.05 -21.16 6.67
C LEU A 137 -4.98 -22.13 6.15
N ILE A 138 -5.13 -22.54 4.90
CA ILE A 138 -4.12 -23.29 4.15
C ILE A 138 -3.36 -22.31 3.27
N VAL A 139 -2.05 -22.26 3.47
CA VAL A 139 -1.13 -21.48 2.63
C VAL A 139 -0.39 -22.43 1.71
N SER A 140 -0.51 -22.21 0.40
CA SER A 140 0.08 -23.05 -0.64
C SER A 140 1.09 -22.25 -1.46
N ASP A 141 2.33 -22.74 -1.50
CA ASP A 141 3.40 -22.25 -2.34
C ASP A 141 3.90 -23.41 -3.22
N LYS A 142 3.65 -23.32 -4.52
CA LYS A 142 3.94 -24.39 -5.49
C LYS A 142 3.31 -25.71 -5.03
N SER A 143 4.12 -26.73 -4.73
CA SER A 143 3.64 -28.04 -4.24
C SER A 143 3.64 -28.16 -2.71
N LYS A 144 4.17 -27.17 -2.00
CA LYS A 144 4.20 -27.16 -0.53
C LYS A 144 2.94 -26.48 -0.01
N LYS A 145 2.42 -27.04 1.06
CA LYS A 145 1.28 -26.46 1.78
C LYS A 145 1.58 -26.49 3.27
N ILE A 146 1.14 -25.47 3.98
CA ILE A 146 1.15 -25.40 5.43
C ILE A 146 -0.20 -24.91 5.92
N GLN A 147 -0.52 -25.20 7.17
CA GLN A 147 -1.72 -24.72 7.82
C GLN A 147 -1.34 -23.73 8.91
N ILE A 148 -2.00 -22.58 8.90
CA ILE A 148 -1.79 -21.49 9.85
C ILE A 148 -3.11 -21.14 10.51
N LYS A 149 -3.01 -20.52 11.69
CA LYS A 149 -4.14 -19.93 12.41
C LYS A 149 -3.97 -18.42 12.46
N SER A 150 -4.97 -17.70 11.96
CA SER A 150 -5.07 -16.24 11.99
C SER A 150 -6.53 -15.83 11.82
N GLN A 151 -7.19 -15.51 12.95
CA GLN A 151 -8.61 -15.16 12.94
C GLN A 151 -8.87 -13.93 12.06
N SER A 152 -8.05 -12.88 12.20
CA SER A 152 -8.24 -11.63 11.46
C SER A 152 -8.11 -11.84 9.95
N LEU A 153 -7.14 -12.63 9.50
CA LEU A 153 -6.98 -12.94 8.08
C LEU A 153 -8.12 -13.82 7.57
N TYR A 154 -8.58 -14.78 8.37
CA TYR A 154 -9.71 -15.64 8.04
C TYR A 154 -11.01 -14.85 7.87
N ASP A 155 -11.38 -14.04 8.87
CA ASP A 155 -12.58 -13.19 8.83
C ASP A 155 -12.52 -12.20 7.66
N TRP A 156 -11.34 -11.63 7.43
CA TRP A 156 -11.13 -10.71 6.32
C TRP A 156 -11.28 -11.39 4.96
N LEU A 157 -10.72 -12.60 4.78
CA LEU A 157 -10.85 -13.38 3.55
C LEU A 157 -12.30 -13.79 3.28
N LEU A 158 -13.07 -14.09 4.32
CA LEU A 158 -14.46 -14.49 4.15
C LEU A 158 -15.36 -13.32 3.73
N VAL A 159 -15.21 -12.16 4.38
CA VAL A 159 -16.15 -11.04 4.18
C VAL A 159 -15.51 -9.66 4.27
N GLY A 160 -14.39 -9.50 4.98
CA GLY A 160 -13.82 -8.19 5.28
C GLY A 160 -13.26 -7.45 4.07
N TRP A 161 -12.73 -8.16 3.08
CA TRP A 161 -12.17 -7.56 1.86
C TRP A 161 -13.18 -6.69 1.09
N ARG A 162 -14.48 -7.02 1.17
CA ARG A 162 -15.56 -6.27 0.51
C ARG A 162 -15.77 -4.86 1.06
N LYS A 163 -15.23 -4.60 2.25
CA LYS A 163 -15.32 -3.30 2.92
C LYS A 163 -14.06 -2.46 2.71
N GLU A 164 -13.04 -3.00 2.05
CA GLU A 164 -11.85 -2.22 1.72
C GLU A 164 -12.24 -1.21 0.64
N VAL A 165 -12.07 0.07 0.98
CA VAL A 165 -12.39 1.18 0.07
C VAL A 165 -11.28 1.28 -0.97
N ASP A 166 -11.66 1.31 -2.25
CA ASP A 166 -10.77 1.60 -3.38
C ASP A 166 -10.50 3.11 -3.41
N GLY A 167 -9.41 3.53 -2.77
CA GLY A 167 -8.93 4.92 -2.83
C GLY A 167 -9.66 5.90 -1.90
N LEU A 168 -9.39 7.18 -2.13
CA LEU A 168 -10.07 8.29 -1.44
C LEU A 168 -11.54 8.31 -1.83
N THR A 169 -12.40 8.49 -0.83
CA THR A 169 -13.82 8.80 -1.01
C THR A 169 -13.99 10.09 -1.83
N LYS A 170 -15.18 10.32 -2.39
CA LYS A 170 -15.49 11.56 -3.11
C LYS A 170 -15.25 12.78 -2.21
N GLU A 171 -15.55 12.63 -0.93
CA GLU A 171 -15.34 13.60 0.11
C GLU A 171 -13.84 13.89 0.26
N GLU A 172 -13.00 12.87 0.47
CA GLU A 172 -11.55 13.03 0.57
C GLU A 172 -10.91 13.63 -0.69
N LEU A 173 -11.36 13.23 -1.89
CA LEU A 173 -10.91 13.85 -3.15
C LEU A 173 -11.28 15.33 -3.22
N LEU A 174 -12.46 15.69 -2.71
CA LEU A 174 -12.87 17.07 -2.59
C LEU A 174 -12.03 17.80 -1.54
N GLU A 175 -11.69 17.16 -0.42
CA GLU A 175 -10.81 17.74 0.60
C GLU A 175 -9.42 18.04 0.02
N GLU A 176 -8.80 17.09 -0.67
CA GLU A 176 -7.49 17.26 -1.30
C GLU A 176 -7.50 18.36 -2.37
N ALA A 177 -8.52 18.36 -3.24
CA ALA A 177 -8.66 19.38 -4.29
C ALA A 177 -8.87 20.79 -3.72
N LEU A 178 -9.72 20.93 -2.70
CA LEU A 178 -9.96 22.21 -2.05
C LEU A 178 -8.74 22.66 -1.24
N TYR A 179 -8.12 21.76 -0.49
CA TYR A 179 -6.90 22.04 0.24
C TYR A 179 -5.81 22.57 -0.70
N THR A 180 -5.55 21.86 -1.80
CA THR A 180 -4.55 22.26 -2.80
C THR A 180 -4.88 23.62 -3.42
N ARG A 181 -6.15 23.88 -3.74
CA ARG A 181 -6.59 25.19 -4.22
C ARG A 181 -6.21 26.30 -3.25
N TYR A 182 -6.48 26.12 -1.96
CA TYR A 182 -6.21 27.15 -0.96
C TYR A 182 -4.74 27.22 -0.52
N LEU A 183 -4.01 26.11 -0.57
CA LEU A 183 -2.57 26.08 -0.34
C LEU A 183 -1.83 26.97 -1.35
N ASN A 184 -2.29 26.99 -2.61
CA ASN A 184 -1.72 27.85 -3.66
C ASN A 184 -1.93 29.35 -3.40
N GLU A 185 -2.81 29.72 -2.47
CA GLU A 185 -3.00 31.12 -2.03
C GLU A 185 -2.03 31.50 -0.90
N LEU A 186 -1.28 30.54 -0.35
CA LEU A 186 -0.22 30.76 0.62
C LEU A 186 1.13 31.04 -0.06
N ASP A 187 2.11 31.45 0.74
CA ASP A 187 3.49 31.56 0.29
C ASP A 187 4.03 30.19 -0.18
N PRO A 188 4.82 30.13 -1.27
CA PRO A 188 5.45 28.90 -1.74
C PRO A 188 6.28 28.17 -0.66
N SER A 189 6.70 28.83 0.41
CA SER A 189 7.37 28.20 1.56
C SER A 189 6.54 27.11 2.23
N TYR A 190 5.21 27.10 2.05
CA TYR A 190 4.31 26.08 2.61
C TYR A 190 4.08 24.88 1.69
N ALA A 191 4.72 24.81 0.52
CA ALA A 191 4.48 23.78 -0.48
C ALA A 191 4.80 22.34 -0.01
N GLU A 192 5.56 22.15 1.08
CA GLU A 192 5.81 20.81 1.63
C GLU A 192 4.65 20.26 2.47
N TYR A 193 3.67 21.10 2.83
CA TYR A 193 2.55 20.71 3.67
C TYR A 193 1.37 20.26 2.82
N PHE A 194 1.39 19.03 2.35
CA PHE A 194 0.31 18.45 1.54
C PHE A 194 -0.07 17.04 1.98
N MET A 195 0.59 16.49 3.01
CA MET A 195 0.27 15.16 3.50
C MET A 195 -0.99 15.17 4.35
N CYS A 196 -1.90 14.24 4.08
CA CYS A 196 -3.12 14.04 4.85
C CYS A 196 -3.91 15.35 5.06
N PRO A 197 -4.31 16.03 3.96
CA PRO A 197 -5.04 17.28 4.06
C PRO A 197 -6.39 17.04 4.73
N LYS A 198 -6.78 17.95 5.61
CA LYS A 198 -8.12 18.01 6.20
C LYS A 198 -8.71 19.38 5.94
N ILE A 199 -9.98 19.39 5.57
CA ILE A 199 -10.73 20.63 5.37
C ILE A 199 -12.04 20.61 6.15
N LYS A 200 -12.38 21.73 6.77
CA LYS A 200 -13.70 21.98 7.34
C LYS A 200 -14.24 23.26 6.73
N ILE A 201 -15.49 23.23 6.26
CA ILE A 201 -16.14 24.37 5.63
C ILE A 201 -17.34 24.77 6.47
N GLU A 202 -17.40 26.05 6.85
CA GLU A 202 -18.50 26.62 7.61
C GLU A 202 -19.12 27.79 6.82
N PRO A 203 -20.45 27.83 6.61
CA PRO A 203 -21.10 28.92 5.89
C PRO A 203 -21.11 30.21 6.73
N ILE A 204 -20.96 31.35 6.07
CA ILE A 204 -21.06 32.69 6.68
C ILE A 204 -22.51 33.16 6.58
N ASP A 205 -23.13 33.39 7.73
CA ASP A 205 -24.55 33.73 7.93
C ASP A 205 -25.54 32.81 7.16
N GLY A 206 -25.15 31.55 6.94
CA GLY A 206 -25.98 30.58 6.22
C GLY A 206 -26.06 30.80 4.70
N ASP A 207 -25.27 31.71 4.11
CA ASP A 207 -25.18 31.85 2.65
C ASP A 207 -24.22 30.78 2.09
N PRO A 208 -24.66 29.87 1.23
CA PRO A 208 -23.82 28.81 0.68
C PRO A 208 -22.70 29.31 -0.25
N ARG A 209 -22.69 30.60 -0.62
CA ARG A 209 -21.66 31.24 -1.46
C ARG A 209 -20.58 31.96 -0.66
N ARG A 210 -20.67 31.91 0.67
CA ARG A 210 -19.74 32.58 1.58
C ARG A 210 -19.35 31.59 2.65
N HIS A 211 -18.08 31.29 2.78
CA HIS A 211 -17.63 30.27 3.71
C HIS A 211 -16.29 30.59 4.35
N ILE A 212 -16.11 30.08 5.56
CA ILE A 212 -14.82 29.99 6.23
C ILE A 212 -14.35 28.55 6.08
N VAL A 213 -13.15 28.41 5.53
CA VAL A 213 -12.43 27.15 5.42
C VAL A 213 -11.43 27.09 6.54
N PHE A 214 -11.36 25.95 7.22
CA PHE A 214 -10.28 25.60 8.12
C PHE A 214 -9.53 24.43 7.49
N ALA A 215 -8.24 24.60 7.27
CA ALA A 215 -7.41 23.64 6.57
C ALA A 215 -6.22 23.23 7.44
N SER A 216 -5.85 21.96 7.37
CA SER A 216 -4.61 21.46 7.96
C SER A 216 -3.96 20.37 7.13
N ALA A 217 -2.64 20.27 7.18
CA ALA A 217 -1.88 19.16 6.58
C ALA A 217 -0.52 19.00 7.27
N LEU A 218 0.11 17.83 7.07
CA LEU A 218 1.45 17.54 7.55
C LEU A 218 2.50 17.84 6.47
N ASN A 219 3.72 18.14 6.91
CA ASN A 219 4.90 18.23 6.05
C ASN A 219 5.28 16.87 5.47
N TYR A 220 5.71 16.86 4.20
CA TYR A 220 6.19 15.66 3.52
C TYR A 220 7.45 15.07 4.14
N SER A 221 8.32 15.92 4.67
CA SER A 221 9.60 15.52 5.26
C SER A 221 9.45 14.59 6.48
N GLY A 222 8.35 14.69 7.24
CA GLY A 222 8.06 13.79 8.37
C GLY A 222 7.92 12.31 7.97
N HIS A 223 7.40 12.04 6.77
CA HIS A 223 7.25 10.67 6.26
C HIS A 223 8.58 9.99 5.94
N HIS A 224 9.66 10.76 5.72
CA HIS A 224 10.99 10.24 5.37
C HIS A 224 11.95 10.19 6.56
N GLY A 225 11.42 10.08 7.77
CA GLY A 225 12.21 10.00 9.01
C GLY A 225 12.62 11.36 9.58
N GLY A 226 12.03 12.45 9.10
CA GLY A 226 12.04 13.74 9.79
C GLY A 226 10.93 13.84 10.85
N ASP A 227 10.89 14.96 11.56
CA ASP A 227 9.79 15.23 12.48
C ASP A 227 8.53 15.66 11.71
N PHE A 228 7.36 15.22 12.19
CA PHE A 228 6.09 15.72 11.68
C PHE A 228 5.81 17.12 12.24
N ASN A 229 5.48 18.03 11.33
CA ASN A 229 5.01 19.38 11.57
C ASN A 229 3.62 19.52 10.92
N ARG A 230 2.72 20.23 11.57
CA ARG A 230 1.35 20.46 11.07
C ARG A 230 1.15 21.91 10.71
N LEU A 231 0.84 22.18 9.45
CA LEU A 231 0.35 23.47 9.00
C LEU A 231 -1.16 23.54 9.28
N THR A 232 -1.61 24.66 9.83
CA THR A 232 -3.02 25.02 9.93
C THR A 232 -3.23 26.42 9.37
N PHE A 233 -4.34 26.65 8.69
CA PHE A 233 -4.72 27.98 8.22
C PHE A 233 -6.23 28.08 8.04
N SER A 234 -6.72 29.30 7.88
CA SER A 234 -8.12 29.58 7.58
C SER A 234 -8.25 30.44 6.34
N VAL A 235 -9.29 30.21 5.55
CA VAL A 235 -9.61 31.03 4.38
C VAL A 235 -11.04 31.53 4.49
N SER A 236 -11.25 32.84 4.43
CA SER A 236 -12.55 33.40 4.14
C SER A 236 -12.69 33.53 2.62
N ASP A 237 -13.63 32.80 2.03
CA ASP A 237 -13.95 32.88 0.61
C ASP A 237 -15.38 33.41 0.49
N SER A 238 -15.52 34.62 -0.05
CA SER A 238 -16.81 35.23 -0.25
C SER A 238 -16.85 36.00 -1.57
N ASN A 239 -18.02 36.03 -2.19
CA ASN A 239 -18.28 36.86 -3.36
C ASN A 239 -18.21 38.37 -3.09
N LEU A 240 -18.10 38.81 -1.83
CA LEU A 240 -18.06 40.22 -1.43
C LEU A 240 -16.62 40.72 -1.23
N THR A 241 -15.83 39.95 -0.49
CA THR A 241 -14.45 40.30 -0.11
C THR A 241 -13.41 39.59 -0.95
N GLY A 242 -13.82 38.57 -1.71
CA GLY A 242 -12.87 37.66 -2.33
C GLY A 242 -12.24 36.73 -1.30
N LEU A 243 -11.15 36.10 -1.71
CA LEU A 243 -10.41 35.12 -0.94
C LEU A 243 -9.42 35.81 0.00
N HIS A 244 -9.50 35.51 1.29
CA HIS A 244 -8.59 36.03 2.32
C HIS A 244 -8.10 34.93 3.24
N VAL A 245 -6.79 34.70 3.22
CA VAL A 245 -6.10 33.80 4.13
C VAL A 245 -5.90 34.48 5.48
N THR A 246 -6.16 33.75 6.56
CA THR A 246 -5.92 34.17 7.95
C THR A 246 -5.40 32.99 8.78
N ASN A 247 -4.86 33.28 9.97
CA ASN A 247 -4.50 32.26 10.97
C ASN A 247 -3.54 31.15 10.51
N VAL A 248 -2.59 31.48 9.61
CA VAL A 248 -1.53 30.54 9.20
C VAL A 248 -0.60 30.25 10.38
N LYS A 249 -0.46 28.98 10.77
CA LYS A 249 0.38 28.51 11.88
C LYS A 249 1.01 27.17 11.57
N ILE A 250 2.26 26.99 12.00
CA ILE A 250 2.94 25.69 12.00
C ILE A 250 3.04 25.22 13.45
N GLU A 251 2.59 24.00 13.69
CA GLU A 251 2.85 23.26 14.93
C GLU A 251 4.00 22.30 14.67
N GLU A 252 5.15 22.56 15.27
CA GLU A 252 6.36 21.78 15.06
C GLU A 252 6.42 20.56 15.98
N HIS A 253 7.07 19.49 15.51
CA HIS A 253 7.36 18.28 16.29
C HIS A 253 6.11 17.63 16.93
N ILE A 254 5.03 17.48 16.15
CA ILE A 254 3.85 16.76 16.62
C ILE A 254 4.19 15.28 16.83
N SER A 255 3.50 14.63 17.79
CA SER A 255 3.72 13.21 18.07
C SER A 255 3.29 12.32 16.90
N GLU A 256 3.88 11.12 16.84
CA GLU A 256 3.48 10.09 15.87
C GLU A 256 1.97 9.79 15.98
N GLU A 257 1.44 9.69 17.19
CA GLU A 257 0.00 9.50 17.44
C GLU A 257 -0.87 10.62 16.82
N GLU A 258 -0.47 11.89 16.98
CA GLU A 258 -1.20 13.01 16.38
C GLU A 258 -1.06 13.04 14.85
N SER A 259 0.09 12.62 14.33
CA SER A 259 0.31 12.48 12.88
C SER A 259 -0.59 11.39 12.28
N GLU A 260 -0.71 10.25 12.94
CA GLU A 260 -1.62 9.18 12.54
C GLU A 260 -3.06 9.66 12.58
N LYS A 261 -3.45 10.38 13.64
CA LYS A 261 -4.81 10.91 13.80
C LYS A 261 -5.16 11.94 12.72
N GLN A 262 -4.21 12.75 12.27
CA GLN A 262 -4.39 13.62 11.12
C GLN A 262 -4.62 12.80 9.84
N CYS A 263 -3.92 11.67 9.67
CA CYS A 263 -4.04 10.81 8.50
C CYS A 263 -5.19 9.79 8.53
N ARG A 264 -5.86 9.61 9.67
CA ARG A 264 -7.07 8.79 9.76
C ARG A 264 -8.24 9.52 9.08
N THR A 265 -8.98 8.78 8.25
CA THR A 265 -10.29 9.15 7.70
C THR A 265 -11.22 9.65 8.82
N PHE A 266 -12.05 10.66 8.55
CA PHE A 266 -13.14 11.00 9.46
C PHE A 266 -14.09 9.79 9.55
N ASP A 267 -14.38 9.33 10.77
CA ASP A 267 -15.49 8.40 11.05
C ASP A 267 -16.84 9.13 10.95
#